data_AF-A0A3D4VDL2-F1
#
_entry.id   AF-A0A3D4VDL2-F1
#
_cell.length_a   1.000
_cell.length_b   1.000
_cell.length_c   1.000
_cell.angle_alpha   90.00
_cell.angle_beta   90.00
_cell.angle_gamma   90.00
#
_symmetry.space_group_name_H-M   'P 1'
#
loop_
_entity.id
_entity.type
_entity.pdbx_description
1 polymer ?
#
loop_
_entity_poly.entity_id
_entity_poly.type
_entity_poly.pdbx_seq_one_letter_code
_entity_poly.pdbx_strand_id
1 'polypeptide(L)'
;MMQQAGQPARSLDGAQLEKEINEAVRAAMEGARDATQAARTAAQDAARAEAQAQRQPGTIVFPTNGPDPDITVRVDGLGIHVQQGQTSTTVPIRDVVPDGLVKISWAFAAAVGFLCIGWPIARAIARYIDRRGSAAAQESALRQQFESRFENMERNLDTVAVEMEKVSEAQRFTTRVLTERGEPVPVSSHTASR
;
A
#
# COMPACT_ATOMS: atom_id res chain seq x y z
N MET A 1 5.03 100.41 75.38
CA MET A 1 4.73 98.99 75.68
C MET A 1 4.54 98.28 74.35
N MET A 2 5.21 97.21 73.93
CA MET A 2 6.33 96.37 74.34
C MET A 2 6.74 95.69 72.99
N GLN A 3 7.99 95.77 72.51
CA GLN A 3 9.19 95.01 72.89
C GLN A 3 9.24 93.57 72.33
N GLN A 4 10.28 93.34 71.49
CA GLN A 4 10.98 92.07 71.18
C GLN A 4 10.24 90.99 70.34
N ALA A 5 10.89 90.24 69.44
CA ALA A 5 12.32 89.96 69.26
C ALA A 5 12.67 89.69 67.78
N GLY A 6 13.79 90.24 67.34
CA GLY A 6 14.46 89.83 66.11
C GLY A 6 15.12 88.46 66.27
N GLN A 7 14.87 87.56 65.32
CA GLN A 7 15.60 86.31 65.19
C GLN A 7 16.97 86.61 64.57
N PRO A 8 18.10 86.15 65.16
CA PRO A 8 19.40 86.31 64.53
C PRO A 8 19.50 85.41 63.30
N ALA A 9 19.92 86.00 62.19
CA ALA A 9 20.34 85.27 61.01
C ALA A 9 21.46 84.29 61.39
N ARG A 10 21.18 82.98 61.29
CA ARG A 10 22.19 81.92 61.40
C ARG A 10 23.21 82.15 60.28
N SER A 11 24.38 82.69 60.63
CA SER A 11 25.55 82.65 59.77
C SER A 11 25.93 81.19 59.58
N LEU A 12 25.62 80.65 58.40
CA LEU A 12 26.10 79.33 57.97
C LEU A 12 27.62 79.37 57.97
N ASP A 13 28.19 78.63 58.90
CA ASP A 13 29.62 78.48 59.11
C ASP A 13 30.19 77.75 57.87
N GLY A 14 30.99 78.43 57.05
CA GLY A 14 31.41 77.91 55.74
C GLY A 14 32.10 76.54 55.81
N ALA A 15 32.74 76.23 56.94
CA ALA A 15 33.36 74.94 57.20
C ALA A 15 32.36 73.78 57.40
N GLN A 16 31.12 74.05 57.80
CA GLN A 16 30.07 73.03 57.91
C GLN A 16 29.48 72.70 56.54
N LEU A 17 29.26 73.72 55.71
CA LEU A 17 28.76 73.54 54.35
C LEU A 17 29.71 72.69 53.49
N GLU A 18 31.03 72.91 53.63
CA GLU A 18 32.03 72.14 52.89
C GLU A 18 32.09 70.67 53.33
N LYS A 19 31.80 70.38 54.60
CA LYS A 19 31.69 69.01 55.12
C LYS A 19 30.44 68.32 54.60
N GLU A 20 29.28 68.98 54.62
CA GLU A 20 28.03 68.43 54.08
C GLU A 20 28.13 68.17 52.57
N ILE A 21 28.78 69.06 51.82
CA ILE A 21 29.02 68.86 50.38
C ILE A 21 29.92 67.64 50.15
N ASN A 22 31.03 67.52 50.88
CA ASN A 22 31.92 66.37 50.74
C ASN A 22 31.26 65.04 51.15
N GLU A 23 30.40 65.06 52.17
CA GLU A 23 29.62 63.90 52.60
C GLU A 23 28.57 63.52 51.55
N ALA A 24 27.83 64.49 51.02
CA ALA A 24 26.86 64.27 49.95
C ALA A 24 27.52 63.73 48.67
N VAL A 25 28.69 64.25 48.32
CA VAL A 25 29.48 63.76 47.17
C VAL A 25 29.95 62.32 47.38
N ARG A 26 30.37 61.96 48.60
CA ARG A 26 30.77 60.60 48.94
C ARG A 26 29.58 59.62 48.90
N ALA A 27 28.45 60.01 49.48
CA ALA A 27 27.22 59.22 49.44
C ALA A 27 26.73 59.02 48.01
N ALA A 28 26.81 60.05 47.15
CA ALA A 28 26.47 59.96 45.74
C ALA A 28 27.41 59.02 44.96
N MET A 29 28.72 59.05 45.24
CA MET A 29 29.68 58.14 44.63
C MET A 29 29.48 56.68 45.06
N GLU A 30 29.12 56.43 46.32
CA GLU A 30 28.81 55.09 46.83
C GLU A 30 27.52 54.56 46.16
N GLY A 31 26.46 55.36 46.10
CA GLY A 31 25.22 55.00 45.39
C GLY A 31 25.42 54.72 43.89
N ALA A 32 26.28 55.48 43.22
CA ALA A 32 26.60 55.26 41.81
C ALA A 32 27.36 53.94 41.57
N ARG A 33 28.25 53.55 42.50
CA ARG A 33 28.97 52.28 42.43
C ARG A 33 28.03 51.10 42.64
N ASP A 34 27.15 51.19 43.63
CA ASP A 34 26.18 50.13 43.93
C ASP A 34 25.20 49.93 42.76
N ALA A 35 24.71 51.03 42.17
CA ALA A 35 23.85 50.96 40.99
C ALA A 35 24.57 50.32 39.79
N THR A 36 25.85 50.66 39.57
CA THR A 36 26.65 50.08 38.49
C THR A 36 26.92 48.59 38.72
N GLN A 37 27.18 48.19 39.98
CA GLN A 37 27.40 46.80 40.33
C GLN A 37 26.12 45.97 40.16
N ALA A 38 24.98 46.50 40.61
CA ALA A 38 23.67 45.87 40.43
C ALA A 38 23.31 45.70 38.94
N ALA A 39 23.60 46.70 38.11
CA ALA A 39 23.37 46.61 36.67
C ALA A 39 24.26 45.53 36.01
N ARG A 40 25.52 45.41 36.43
CA ARG A 40 26.43 44.38 35.91
C ARG A 40 26.01 42.97 36.31
N THR A 41 25.57 42.78 37.56
CA THR A 41 25.09 41.46 38.00
C THR A 41 23.83 41.06 37.24
N ALA A 42 22.87 41.98 37.08
CA ALA A 42 21.66 41.70 36.30
C ALA A 42 21.97 41.35 34.83
N ALA A 43 22.92 42.05 34.20
CA ALA A 43 23.33 41.74 32.83
C ALA A 43 24.02 40.36 32.72
N GLN A 44 24.84 39.98 33.71
CA GLN A 44 25.48 38.66 33.73
C GLN A 44 24.48 37.53 33.94
N ASP A 45 23.48 37.73 34.79
CA ASP A 45 22.45 36.73 35.05
C ASP A 45 21.53 36.52 33.82
N ALA A 46 21.19 37.59 33.11
CA ALA A 46 20.47 37.52 31.83
C ALA A 46 21.28 36.73 30.77
N ALA A 47 22.57 37.06 30.60
CA ALA A 47 23.43 36.36 29.65
C ALA A 47 23.60 34.87 29.98
N ARG A 48 23.61 34.50 31.28
CA ARG A 48 23.66 33.10 31.72
C ARG A 48 22.36 32.35 31.43
N ALA A 49 21.21 33.00 31.63
CA ALA A 49 19.90 32.40 31.33
C ALA A 49 19.75 32.10 29.83
N GLU A 50 20.16 33.03 28.97
CA GLU A 50 20.18 32.84 27.51
C GLU A 50 21.11 31.70 27.08
N ALA A 51 22.33 31.65 27.64
CA ALA A 51 23.29 30.59 27.34
C ALA A 51 22.80 29.20 27.80
N GLN A 52 21.96 29.12 28.83
CA GLN A 52 21.35 27.86 29.27
C GLN A 52 20.16 27.45 28.40
N ALA A 53 19.35 28.41 27.93
CA ALA A 53 18.24 28.14 27.01
C ALA A 53 18.73 27.53 25.68
N GLN A 54 19.87 28.02 25.17
CA GLN A 54 20.49 27.50 23.94
C GLN A 54 21.11 26.10 24.09
N ARG A 55 21.35 25.61 25.32
CA ARG A 55 21.96 24.29 25.55
C ARG A 55 20.96 23.14 25.57
N GLN A 56 19.66 23.41 25.47
CA GLN A 56 18.66 22.36 25.43
C GLN A 56 18.62 21.73 24.02
N PRO A 57 18.92 20.42 23.88
CA PRO A 57 18.91 19.76 22.59
C PRO A 57 17.48 19.77 22.00
N GLY A 58 17.36 20.23 20.75
CA GLY A 58 16.08 20.35 20.05
C GLY A 58 15.39 21.72 20.16
N THR A 59 16.00 22.69 20.84
CA THR A 59 15.49 24.07 20.95
C THR A 59 16.25 25.00 20.00
N ILE A 60 15.55 25.59 19.04
CA ILE A 60 16.05 26.63 18.13
C ILE A 60 15.40 27.95 18.55
N VAL A 61 16.21 28.91 19.00
CA VAL A 61 15.75 30.26 19.33
C VAL A 61 16.04 31.17 18.15
N PHE A 62 15.00 31.83 17.64
CA PHE A 62 15.12 32.88 16.63
C PHE A 62 15.06 34.23 17.34
N PRO A 63 16.21 34.90 17.55
CA PRO A 63 16.23 36.21 18.17
C PRO A 63 15.53 37.20 17.23
N THR A 64 14.51 37.90 17.73
CA THR A 64 13.85 38.96 16.99
C THR A 64 14.54 40.28 17.27
N ASN A 65 15.15 40.89 16.24
CA ASN A 65 15.74 42.22 16.36
C ASN A 65 14.63 43.28 16.46
N GLY A 66 14.03 43.46 17.64
CA GLY A 66 12.91 44.36 17.88
C GLY A 66 12.31 44.23 19.28
N PRO A 67 11.21 44.95 19.58
CA PRO A 67 10.47 44.82 20.85
C PRO A 67 9.65 43.53 20.95
N ASP A 68 9.62 42.72 19.89
CA ASP A 68 8.90 41.46 19.84
C ASP A 68 9.62 40.38 20.65
N PRO A 69 8.88 39.45 21.27
CA PRO A 69 9.46 38.37 22.05
C PRO A 69 10.12 37.32 21.13
N ASP A 70 11.27 36.81 21.56
CA ASP A 70 12.00 35.74 20.88
C ASP A 70 11.11 34.52 20.61
N ILE A 71 11.29 33.94 19.42
CA ILE A 71 10.56 32.74 19.00
C ILE A 71 11.41 31.53 19.35
N THR A 72 10.93 30.70 20.27
CA THR A 72 11.57 29.45 20.68
C THR A 72 10.84 28.27 20.04
N VAL A 73 11.51 27.55 19.15
CA VAL A 73 10.99 26.33 18.53
C VAL A 73 11.63 25.13 19.20
N ARG A 74 10.86 24.35 19.95
CA ARG A 74 11.30 23.09 20.55
C ARG A 74 10.71 21.91 19.79
N VAL A 75 11.57 21.05 19.27
CA VAL A 75 11.18 19.80 18.64
C VAL A 75 11.38 18.67 19.64
N ASP A 76 10.29 18.01 20.04
CA ASP A 76 10.34 16.81 20.88
C ASP A 76 9.66 15.62 20.20
N GLY A 77 9.69 14.45 20.85
CA GLY A 77 9.10 13.22 20.31
C GLY A 77 7.56 13.23 20.19
N LEU A 78 6.90 14.31 20.63
CA LEU A 78 5.44 14.47 20.65
C LEU A 78 4.97 15.51 19.64
N GLY A 79 5.78 16.53 19.34
CA GLY A 79 5.37 17.64 18.49
C GLY A 79 6.47 18.66 18.21
N ILE A 80 6.10 19.64 17.40
CA ILE A 80 6.84 20.89 17.28
C ILE A 80 6.13 21.91 18.16
N HIS A 81 6.79 22.37 19.21
CA HIS A 81 6.31 23.40 20.12
C HIS A 81 6.93 24.74 19.74
N VAL A 82 6.12 25.66 19.22
CA VAL A 82 6.54 27.02 18.91
C VAL A 82 6.05 27.93 20.03
N GLN A 83 6.98 28.52 20.77
CA GLN A 83 6.68 29.46 21.85
C GLN A 83 7.15 30.86 21.46
N GLN A 84 6.21 31.80 21.34
CA GLN A 84 6.48 33.21 21.09
C GLN A 84 5.89 34.02 22.25
N GLY A 85 6.75 34.53 23.13
CA GLY A 85 6.33 35.18 24.37
C GLY A 85 5.51 34.24 25.26
N GLN A 86 4.21 34.53 25.46
CA GLN A 86 3.29 33.65 26.21
C GLN A 86 2.48 32.68 25.34
N THR A 87 2.54 32.81 24.01
CA THR A 87 1.74 31.98 23.11
C THR A 87 2.56 30.75 22.72
N SER A 88 2.12 29.58 23.20
CA SER A 88 2.71 28.29 22.84
C SER A 88 1.78 27.53 21.90
N THR A 89 2.18 27.38 20.64
CA THR A 89 1.48 26.56 19.65
C THR A 89 2.18 25.21 19.52
N THR A 90 1.47 24.14 19.87
CA THR A 90 1.95 22.76 19.75
C THR A 90 1.36 22.14 18.49
N VAL A 91 2.20 21.79 17.52
CA VAL A 91 1.81 21.02 16.33
C VAL A 91 2.06 19.53 16.62
N PRO A 92 1.01 18.71 16.83
CA PRO A 92 1.18 17.29 17.13
C PRO A 92 1.66 16.53 15.89
N ILE A 93 2.64 15.62 16.05
CA ILE A 93 3.19 14.81 14.93
C ILE A 93 2.11 13.91 14.31
N ARG A 94 1.05 13.58 15.07
CA ARG A 94 -0.04 12.71 14.59
C ARG A 94 -0.84 13.33 13.44
N ASP A 95 -0.83 14.65 13.28
CA ASP A 95 -1.46 15.36 12.15
C ASP A 95 -0.51 15.51 10.93
N VAL A 96 0.76 15.13 11.07
CA VAL A 96 1.76 15.21 9.98
C VAL A 96 1.62 14.05 8.99
N VAL A 97 0.90 12.98 9.35
CA VAL A 97 0.48 11.94 8.40
C VAL A 97 -0.93 12.26 7.93
N PRO A 98 -1.14 12.68 6.67
CA PRO A 98 -2.47 12.98 6.17
C PRO A 98 -3.33 11.72 6.21
N ASP A 99 -4.55 11.81 6.76
CA ASP A 99 -5.52 10.70 6.79
C ASP A 99 -5.77 10.08 5.41
N GLY A 100 -5.56 10.86 4.34
CA GLY A 100 -5.62 10.38 2.96
C GLY A 100 -4.60 9.30 2.65
N LEU A 101 -3.39 9.36 3.23
CA LEU A 101 -2.31 8.42 2.96
C LEU A 101 -2.63 7.01 3.49
N VAL A 102 -3.24 6.93 4.68
CA VAL A 102 -3.69 5.67 5.28
C VAL A 102 -4.79 5.05 4.41
N LYS A 103 -5.74 5.85 3.91
CA LYS A 103 -6.81 5.38 3.02
C LYS A 103 -6.26 4.88 1.68
N ILE A 104 -5.31 5.61 1.10
CA ILE A 104 -4.64 5.20 -0.16
C ILE A 104 -3.87 3.89 0.06
N SER A 105 -3.18 3.74 1.19
CA SER A 105 -2.45 2.50 1.51
C SER A 105 -3.39 1.30 1.61
N TRP A 106 -4.54 1.45 2.27
CA TRP A 106 -5.55 0.39 2.36
C TRP A 106 -6.20 0.09 1.01
N ALA A 107 -6.53 1.12 0.23
CA ALA A 107 -7.09 0.95 -1.11
C ALA A 107 -6.11 0.21 -2.05
N PHE A 108 -4.83 0.57 -1.99
CA PHE A 108 -3.77 -0.09 -2.75
C PHE A 108 -3.61 -1.55 -2.31
N ALA A 109 -3.53 -1.82 -1.01
CA ALA A 109 -3.43 -3.19 -0.49
C ALA A 109 -4.64 -4.05 -0.88
N ALA A 110 -5.86 -3.49 -0.82
CA ALA A 110 -7.08 -4.17 -1.25
C ALA A 110 -7.08 -4.46 -2.75
N ALA A 111 -6.63 -3.50 -3.58
CA ALA A 111 -6.53 -3.68 -5.03
C ALA A 111 -5.52 -4.79 -5.39
N VAL A 112 -4.36 -4.81 -4.76
CA VAL A 112 -3.36 -5.88 -4.95
C VAL A 112 -3.92 -7.24 -4.49
N GLY A 113 -4.55 -7.30 -3.32
CA GLY A 113 -5.19 -8.52 -2.82
C GLY A 113 -6.28 -9.04 -3.77
N PHE A 114 -7.12 -8.14 -4.28
CA PHE A 114 -8.13 -8.47 -5.28
C PHE A 114 -7.51 -8.99 -6.57
N LEU A 115 -6.40 -8.43 -7.03
CA LEU A 115 -5.72 -8.91 -8.24
C LEU A 115 -5.08 -10.29 -8.03
N CYS A 116 -4.41 -10.48 -6.89
CA CYS A 116 -3.74 -11.73 -6.52
C CYS A 116 -4.71 -12.90 -6.37
N ILE A 117 -5.94 -12.65 -5.89
CA ILE A 117 -6.96 -13.70 -5.71
C ILE A 117 -7.89 -13.77 -6.92
N GLY A 118 -8.28 -12.62 -7.46
CA GLY A 118 -9.21 -12.50 -8.59
C GLY A 118 -8.65 -13.08 -9.88
N TRP A 119 -7.36 -12.86 -10.19
CA TRP A 119 -6.73 -13.43 -11.38
C TRP A 119 -6.76 -14.97 -11.38
N PRO A 120 -6.24 -15.70 -10.39
CA PRO A 120 -6.25 -17.16 -10.44
C PRO A 120 -7.67 -17.73 -10.48
N ILE A 121 -8.64 -17.11 -9.79
CA ILE A 121 -10.05 -17.51 -9.88
C ILE A 121 -10.60 -17.29 -11.29
N ALA A 122 -10.42 -16.10 -11.87
CA ALA A 122 -10.87 -15.80 -13.22
C ALA A 122 -10.24 -16.77 -14.24
N ARG A 123 -8.95 -17.09 -14.07
CA ARG A 123 -8.24 -18.07 -14.91
C ARG A 123 -8.75 -19.49 -14.71
N ALA A 124 -9.10 -19.88 -13.48
CA ALA A 124 -9.69 -21.18 -13.20
C ALA A 124 -11.09 -21.31 -13.83
N ILE A 125 -11.91 -20.27 -13.74
CA ILE A 125 -13.24 -20.23 -14.36
C ILE A 125 -13.12 -20.28 -15.89
N ALA A 126 -12.22 -19.49 -16.49
CA ALA A 126 -11.97 -19.54 -17.92
C ALA A 126 -11.59 -20.97 -18.37
N ARG A 127 -10.63 -21.60 -17.66
CA ARG A 127 -10.22 -22.98 -17.94
C ARG A 127 -11.35 -23.99 -17.75
N TYR A 128 -12.24 -23.75 -16.79
CA TYR A 128 -13.39 -24.61 -16.54
C TYR A 128 -14.42 -24.54 -17.67
N ILE A 129 -14.69 -23.33 -18.18
CA ILE A 129 -15.59 -23.11 -19.32
C ILE A 129 -14.99 -23.72 -20.60
N ASP A 130 -13.71 -23.46 -20.87
CA ASP A 130 -13.01 -24.02 -22.03
C ASP A 130 -13.00 -25.56 -22.01
N ARG A 131 -12.78 -26.18 -20.83
CA ARG A 131 -12.85 -27.63 -20.70
C ARG A 131 -14.23 -28.19 -21.06
N ARG A 132 -15.31 -27.50 -20.69
CA ARG A 132 -16.68 -27.92 -21.07
C ARG A 132 -16.92 -27.79 -22.57
N GLY A 133 -16.46 -26.71 -23.19
CA GLY A 133 -16.56 -26.53 -24.64
C GLY A 133 -15.76 -27.58 -25.42
N SER A 134 -14.52 -27.83 -24.98
CA SER A 134 -13.66 -28.85 -25.60
C SER A 134 -14.18 -30.28 -25.44
N ALA A 135 -14.76 -30.62 -24.27
CA ALA A 135 -15.35 -31.94 -24.04
C ALA A 135 -16.56 -32.18 -24.96
N ALA A 136 -17.44 -31.19 -25.13
CA ALA A 136 -18.58 -31.28 -26.04
C ALA A 136 -18.12 -31.42 -27.51
N ALA A 137 -17.10 -30.67 -27.92
CA ALA A 137 -16.53 -30.78 -29.27
C ALA A 137 -15.86 -32.14 -29.52
N GLN A 138 -15.19 -32.69 -28.51
CA GLN A 138 -14.54 -33.99 -28.59
C GLN A 138 -15.56 -35.13 -28.65
N GLU A 139 -16.65 -35.03 -27.88
CA GLU A 139 -17.77 -35.98 -27.93
C GLU A 139 -18.47 -35.95 -29.30
N SER A 140 -18.70 -34.77 -29.87
CA SER A 140 -19.30 -34.67 -31.21
C SER A 140 -18.41 -35.27 -32.30
N ALA A 141 -17.09 -35.06 -32.22
CA ALA A 141 -16.14 -35.64 -33.17
C ALA A 141 -16.09 -37.17 -33.08
N LEU A 142 -16.09 -37.72 -31.86
CA LEU A 142 -16.13 -39.15 -31.62
C LEU A 142 -17.41 -39.78 -32.20
N ARG A 143 -18.56 -39.12 -32.00
CA ARG A 143 -19.85 -39.58 -32.52
C ARG A 143 -19.87 -39.60 -34.06
N GLN A 144 -19.36 -38.57 -34.71
CA GLN A 144 -19.23 -38.54 -36.19
C GLN A 144 -18.32 -39.66 -36.71
N GLN A 145 -17.23 -39.96 -36.00
CA GLN A 145 -16.33 -41.05 -36.38
C GLN A 145 -17.04 -42.41 -36.29
N PHE A 146 -17.82 -42.66 -35.24
CA PHE A 146 -18.60 -43.89 -35.12
C PHE A 146 -19.66 -44.02 -36.21
N GLU A 147 -20.39 -42.94 -36.49
CA GLU A 147 -21.41 -42.92 -37.56
C GLU A 147 -20.79 -43.34 -38.90
N SER A 148 -19.65 -42.76 -39.27
CA SER A 148 -18.94 -43.12 -40.49
C SER A 148 -18.46 -44.58 -40.49
N ARG A 149 -18.07 -45.14 -39.34
CA ARG A 149 -17.69 -46.55 -39.24
C ARG A 149 -18.89 -47.47 -39.40
N PHE A 150 -20.04 -47.12 -38.83
CA PHE A 150 -21.28 -47.88 -38.99
C PHE A 150 -21.76 -47.86 -40.45
N GLU A 151 -21.78 -46.70 -41.11
CA GLU A 151 -22.14 -46.60 -42.52
C GLU A 151 -21.23 -47.47 -43.41
N ASN A 152 -19.93 -47.46 -43.15
CA ASN A 152 -18.97 -48.31 -43.88
C ASN A 152 -19.19 -49.80 -43.59
N MET A 153 -19.51 -50.16 -42.34
CA MET A 153 -19.82 -51.54 -41.99
C MET A 153 -21.11 -52.01 -42.65
N GLU A 154 -22.15 -51.19 -42.67
CA GLU A 154 -23.42 -51.47 -43.36
C GLU A 154 -23.18 -51.74 -44.85
N ARG A 155 -22.44 -50.86 -45.53
CA ARG A 155 -22.10 -51.05 -46.96
C ARG A 155 -21.27 -52.32 -47.22
N ASN A 156 -20.35 -52.66 -46.33
CA ASN A 156 -19.58 -53.89 -46.42
C ASN A 156 -20.47 -55.12 -46.21
N LEU A 157 -21.41 -55.06 -45.27
CA LEU A 157 -22.36 -56.14 -45.01
C LEU A 157 -23.30 -56.35 -46.21
N ASP A 158 -23.80 -55.28 -46.83
CA ASP A 158 -24.62 -55.35 -48.04
C ASP A 158 -23.88 -56.03 -49.19
N THR A 159 -22.59 -55.72 -49.34
CA THR A 159 -21.73 -56.35 -50.36
C THR A 159 -21.58 -57.85 -50.09
N VAL A 160 -21.30 -58.22 -48.84
CA VAL A 160 -21.18 -59.63 -48.43
C VAL A 160 -22.49 -60.39 -48.67
N ALA A 161 -23.64 -59.77 -48.43
CA ALA A 161 -24.94 -60.41 -48.67
C ALA A 161 -25.12 -60.80 -50.15
N VAL A 162 -24.79 -59.90 -51.09
CA VAL A 162 -24.87 -60.18 -52.54
C VAL A 162 -23.84 -61.23 -52.96
N GLU A 163 -22.64 -61.20 -52.38
CA GLU A 163 -21.63 -62.22 -52.65
C GLU A 163 -22.07 -63.61 -52.16
N MET A 164 -22.68 -63.69 -50.98
CA MET A 164 -23.22 -64.96 -50.46
C MET A 164 -24.35 -65.51 -51.33
N GLU A 165 -25.22 -64.65 -51.86
CA GLU A 165 -26.23 -65.05 -52.84
C GLU A 165 -25.56 -65.69 -54.07
N LYS A 166 -24.57 -65.01 -54.66
CA LYS A 166 -23.83 -65.53 -55.84
C LYS A 166 -23.07 -66.82 -55.55
N VAL A 167 -22.41 -66.93 -54.39
CA VAL A 167 -21.69 -68.14 -54.00
C VAL A 167 -22.66 -69.31 -53.83
N SER A 168 -23.83 -69.06 -53.22
CA SER A 168 -24.86 -70.09 -53.07
C SER A 168 -25.40 -70.56 -54.43
N GLU A 169 -25.50 -69.66 -55.41
CA GLU A 169 -25.92 -69.99 -56.77
C GLU A 169 -24.84 -70.77 -57.53
N ALA A 170 -23.56 -70.37 -57.41
CA ALA A 170 -22.43 -71.10 -57.99
C ALA A 170 -22.31 -72.52 -57.42
N GLN A 171 -22.53 -72.69 -56.11
CA GLN A 171 -22.58 -74.00 -55.47
C GLN A 171 -23.73 -74.84 -56.01
N ARG A 172 -24.94 -74.27 -56.11
CA ARG A 172 -26.10 -74.97 -56.66
C ARG A 172 -25.89 -75.38 -58.12
N PHE A 173 -25.29 -74.52 -58.91
CA PHE A 173 -24.96 -74.79 -60.30
C PHE A 173 -23.96 -75.94 -60.42
N THR A 174 -22.89 -75.92 -59.63
CA THR A 174 -21.87 -76.98 -59.63
C THR A 174 -22.46 -78.33 -59.27
N THR A 175 -23.28 -78.40 -58.22
CA THR A 175 -24.00 -79.62 -57.84
C THR A 175 -24.90 -80.11 -58.97
N ARG A 176 -25.67 -79.21 -59.60
CA ARG A 176 -26.53 -79.57 -60.73
C ARG A 176 -25.74 -80.14 -61.90
N VAL A 177 -24.63 -79.50 -62.28
CA VAL A 177 -23.76 -79.95 -63.38
C VAL A 177 -23.12 -81.32 -63.07
N LEU A 178 -22.68 -81.55 -61.83
CA LEU A 178 -22.13 -82.84 -61.42
C LEU A 178 -23.20 -83.95 -61.47
N THR A 179 -24.43 -83.66 -61.04
CA THR A 179 -25.54 -84.62 -61.12
C THR A 179 -25.93 -84.93 -62.57
N GLU A 180 -26.02 -83.92 -63.46
CA GLU A 180 -26.31 -84.12 -64.88
C GLU A 180 -25.21 -84.93 -65.60
N ARG A 181 -23.93 -84.80 -65.20
CA ARG A 181 -22.82 -85.62 -65.70
C ARG A 181 -22.77 -87.04 -65.13
N GLY A 182 -23.45 -87.27 -64.01
CA GLY A 182 -23.50 -88.56 -63.31
C GLY A 182 -24.65 -89.46 -63.75
N GLU A 183 -25.51 -89.03 -64.68
CA GLU A 183 -26.63 -89.84 -65.15
C GLU A 183 -26.12 -91.05 -65.95
N PRO A 184 -26.31 -92.29 -65.45
CA PRO A 184 -25.76 -93.48 -66.09
C PRO A 184 -26.55 -93.79 -67.38
N VAL A 185 -25.84 -93.84 -68.51
CA VAL A 185 -26.39 -94.33 -69.78
C VAL A 185 -26.93 -95.75 -69.54
N PRO A 186 -28.23 -96.03 -69.78
CA PRO A 186 -28.79 -97.35 -69.56
C PRO A 186 -28.13 -98.34 -70.51
N VAL A 187 -27.31 -99.24 -69.96
CA VAL A 187 -26.72 -100.34 -70.70
C VAL A 187 -27.85 -101.34 -70.95
N SER A 188 -28.39 -101.34 -72.16
CA SER A 188 -29.35 -102.33 -72.65
C SER A 188 -28.66 -103.70 -72.66
N SER A 189 -28.90 -104.50 -71.61
CA SER A 189 -28.48 -105.89 -71.57
C SER A 189 -29.30 -106.69 -72.59
N HIS A 190 -28.73 -106.84 -73.78
CA HIS A 190 -29.24 -107.68 -74.83
C HIS A 190 -29.18 -109.15 -74.36
N THR A 191 -30.35 -109.76 -74.32
CA THR A 191 -30.66 -111.19 -74.20
C THR A 191 -29.61 -112.09 -74.87
N ALA A 192 -29.04 -113.05 -74.14
CA ALA A 192 -28.40 -114.23 -74.73
C ALA A 192 -28.62 -115.46 -73.84
N SER A 193 -29.56 -116.28 -74.32
CA SER A 193 -29.88 -117.65 -73.92
C SER A 193 -28.70 -118.61 -74.14
N ARG A 194 -28.37 -119.45 -73.14
CA ARG A 194 -28.21 -120.90 -73.32
C ARG A 194 -28.07 -121.65 -72.00
#